data_AF-A0A7V9IH39-F1
#
_entry.id   AF-A0A7V9IH39-F1
#
_cell.length_a   1.000
_cell.length_b   1.000
_cell.length_c   1.000
_cell.angle_alpha   90.00
_cell.angle_beta   90.00
_cell.angle_gamma   90.00
#
_symmetry.space_group_name_H-M   'P 1'
#
loop_
_entity.id
_entity.type
_entity.pdbx_description
1 polymer ?
#
loop_
_entity_poly.entity_id
_entity_poly.type
_entity_poly.pdbx_seq_one_letter_code
_entity_poly.pdbx_strand_id
1 'polypeptide(L)'
;AISKAVDDAKKNLFTVPKHGTTVTHEILGRFDAAKVFIRPASEGTGVIAGGGGRAVLELAGVRDVLAKSLGTTNPINMAKATVDGLKKLRRPEDVAKMRGKTITEVLPWRAPTEAPVEPGLEPEAVAPEPDVAPAPDDAPAPETVEATPKVEET
;
A
#
# COMPACT_ATOMS: atom_id res chain seq x y z
N ALA A 1 15.05 -25.98 -8.45
CA ALA A 1 14.45 -25.64 -7.14
C ALA A 1 13.70 -24.32 -7.19
N ILE A 2 14.37 -23.21 -7.52
CA ILE A 2 13.83 -21.83 -7.50
C ILE A 2 12.49 -21.70 -8.23
N SER A 3 12.36 -22.17 -9.49
CA SER A 3 11.10 -22.05 -10.25
C SER A 3 9.90 -22.68 -9.54
N LYS A 4 10.08 -23.89 -8.96
CA LYS A 4 9.03 -24.56 -8.18
C LYS A 4 8.59 -23.74 -6.96
N ALA A 5 9.52 -23.04 -6.31
CA ALA A 5 9.21 -22.15 -5.18
C ALA A 5 8.48 -20.87 -5.64
N VAL A 6 8.81 -20.33 -6.81
CA VAL A 6 8.09 -19.19 -7.42
C VAL A 6 6.65 -19.59 -7.78
N ASP A 7 6.45 -20.78 -8.37
CA ASP A 7 5.13 -21.28 -8.75
C ASP A 7 4.26 -21.63 -7.55
N ASP A 8 4.86 -22.06 -6.43
CA ASP A 8 4.18 -22.25 -5.16
C ASP A 8 3.82 -20.90 -4.48
N ALA A 9 4.73 -19.93 -4.49
CA ALA A 9 4.48 -18.58 -3.97
C ALA A 9 3.32 -17.87 -4.69
N LYS A 10 3.23 -18.00 -6.02
CA LYS A 10 2.11 -17.46 -6.83
C LYS A 10 0.75 -18.03 -6.44
N LYS A 11 0.68 -19.29 -5.99
CA LYS A 11 -0.56 -19.94 -5.54
C LYS A 11 -0.97 -19.52 -4.12
N ASN A 12 0.00 -19.11 -3.31
CA ASN A 12 -0.17 -18.79 -1.89
C ASN A 12 -0.12 -17.28 -1.59
N LEU A 13 -0.53 -16.45 -2.56
CA LEU A 13 -0.64 -15.00 -2.38
C LEU A 13 -1.72 -14.66 -1.34
N PHE A 14 -1.49 -13.58 -0.59
CA PHE A 14 -2.43 -13.03 0.37
C PHE A 14 -2.31 -11.51 0.43
N THR A 15 -3.43 -10.82 0.65
CA THR A 15 -3.46 -9.36 0.79
C THR A 15 -3.04 -8.96 2.19
N VAL A 16 -2.09 -8.02 2.30
CA VAL A 16 -1.64 -7.47 3.58
C VAL A 16 -2.43 -6.21 3.91
N PRO A 17 -3.19 -6.17 5.03
CA PRO A 17 -3.86 -4.94 5.45
C PRO A 17 -2.84 -3.94 5.99
N LYS A 18 -2.85 -2.75 5.41
CA LYS A 18 -1.92 -1.64 5.74
C LYS A 18 -2.65 -0.30 5.71
N HIS A 19 -2.10 0.69 6.38
CA HIS A 19 -2.60 2.06 6.41
C HIS A 19 -1.54 3.00 5.80
N GLY A 20 -1.81 3.53 4.60
CA GLY A 20 -0.84 4.29 3.83
C GLY A 20 0.45 3.49 3.54
N THR A 21 1.55 3.91 4.16
CA THR A 21 2.88 3.28 4.03
C THR A 21 3.21 2.27 5.14
N THR A 22 2.43 2.20 6.23
CA THR A 22 2.74 1.41 7.44
C THR A 22 1.68 0.36 7.79
N VAL A 23 1.95 -0.49 8.79
CA VAL A 23 1.02 -1.52 9.29
C VAL A 23 -0.07 -0.92 10.18
N THR A 24 -1.22 -1.58 10.29
CA THR A 24 -2.39 -1.05 11.02
C THR A 24 -2.23 -0.97 12.55
N HIS A 25 -1.52 -1.93 13.13
CA HIS A 25 -1.29 -2.03 14.58
C HIS A 25 -0.06 -2.89 14.86
N GLU A 26 0.42 -2.90 16.11
CA GLU A 26 1.54 -3.76 16.51
C GLU A 26 1.13 -5.22 16.66
N ILE A 27 1.95 -6.13 16.14
CA ILE A 27 1.66 -7.57 16.12
C ILE A 27 2.93 -8.37 16.40
N LEU A 28 2.76 -9.52 17.07
CA LEU A 28 3.84 -10.46 17.35
C LEU A 28 3.59 -11.75 16.55
N GLY A 29 4.22 -11.83 15.39
CA GLY A 29 4.22 -13.02 14.53
C GLY A 29 5.08 -14.13 15.11
N ARG A 30 4.62 -15.39 15.03
CA ARG A 30 5.30 -16.56 15.58
C ARG A 30 5.34 -17.69 14.57
N PHE A 31 6.50 -18.30 14.40
CA PHE A 31 6.66 -19.54 13.65
C PHE A 31 7.80 -20.35 14.28
N ASP A 32 7.48 -21.52 14.86
CA ASP A 32 8.46 -22.35 15.55
C ASP A 32 9.22 -21.51 16.62
N ALA A 33 10.54 -21.64 16.75
CA ALA A 33 11.38 -20.82 17.64
C ALA A 33 11.52 -19.32 17.22
N ALA A 34 10.93 -18.88 16.09
CA ALA A 34 10.96 -17.48 15.67
C ALA A 34 9.79 -16.68 16.21
N LYS A 35 10.12 -15.51 16.75
CA LYS A 35 9.17 -14.49 17.23
C LYS A 35 9.60 -13.17 16.60
N VAL A 36 8.74 -12.59 15.76
CA VAL A 36 8.99 -11.29 15.13
C VAL A 36 7.94 -10.31 15.64
N PHE A 37 8.40 -9.30 16.37
CA PHE A 37 7.58 -8.17 16.73
C PHE A 37 7.61 -7.16 15.58
N ILE A 38 6.43 -6.69 15.16
CA ILE A 38 6.23 -5.73 14.07
C ILE A 38 5.41 -4.58 14.66
N ARG A 39 5.89 -3.33 14.51
CA ARG A 39 5.23 -2.12 15.02
C ARG A 39 5.09 -1.09 13.89
N PRO A 40 3.96 -0.36 13.83
CA PRO A 40 3.84 0.80 12.94
C PRO A 40 4.94 1.83 13.19
N ALA A 41 5.18 2.64 12.18
CA ALA A 41 6.18 3.71 12.18
C ALA A 41 5.62 4.95 11.46
N SER A 42 6.18 6.12 11.77
CA SER A 42 5.89 7.36 11.05
C SER A 42 6.43 7.30 9.62
N GLU A 43 5.82 8.07 8.72
CA GLU A 43 6.27 8.18 7.33
C GLU A 43 7.75 8.64 7.25
N GLY A 44 8.52 8.03 6.35
CA GLY A 44 9.95 8.31 6.19
C GLY A 44 10.87 7.53 7.15
N THR A 45 10.34 6.61 7.95
CA THR A 45 11.17 5.70 8.79
C THR A 45 11.90 4.64 7.95
N GLY A 46 11.30 4.19 6.85
CA GLY A 46 11.81 3.06 6.07
C GLY A 46 11.59 1.69 6.74
N VAL A 47 12.08 0.64 6.09
CA VAL A 47 11.92 -0.76 6.53
C VAL A 47 13.07 -1.15 7.47
N ILE A 48 12.90 -0.94 8.77
CA ILE A 48 13.87 -1.31 9.80
C ILE A 48 13.56 -2.72 10.29
N ALA A 49 14.14 -3.72 9.61
CA ALA A 49 13.96 -5.13 9.89
C ALA A 49 15.24 -5.95 9.60
N GLY A 50 15.39 -7.09 10.26
CA GLY A 50 16.43 -8.07 9.90
C GLY A 50 16.13 -8.73 8.55
N GLY A 51 17.16 -9.17 7.81
CA GLY A 51 17.07 -9.52 6.39
C GLY A 51 15.89 -10.44 5.98
N GLY A 52 15.65 -11.52 6.73
CA GLY A 52 14.53 -12.45 6.46
C GLY A 52 13.13 -11.84 6.66
N GLY A 53 12.99 -10.82 7.52
CA GLY A 53 11.76 -10.03 7.67
C GLY A 53 11.68 -8.86 6.69
N ARG A 54 12.80 -8.19 6.41
CA ARG A 54 12.89 -7.06 5.47
C ARG A 54 12.37 -7.44 4.09
N ALA A 55 12.87 -8.53 3.51
CA ALA A 55 12.44 -9.00 2.19
C ALA A 55 10.93 -9.27 2.11
N VAL A 56 10.31 -9.78 3.20
CA VAL A 56 8.86 -10.02 3.25
C VAL A 56 8.08 -8.70 3.35
N LEU A 57 8.56 -7.74 4.15
CA LEU A 57 7.90 -6.44 4.36
C LEU A 57 7.97 -5.54 3.12
N GLU A 58 9.10 -5.55 2.41
CA GLU A 58 9.28 -4.84 1.14
C GLU A 58 8.35 -5.40 0.05
N LEU A 59 8.29 -6.73 -0.09
CA LEU A 59 7.37 -7.40 -1.02
C LEU A 59 5.88 -7.19 -0.65
N ALA A 60 5.57 -6.99 0.63
CA ALA A 60 4.24 -6.62 1.10
C ALA A 60 3.85 -5.16 0.80
N GLY A 61 4.76 -4.34 0.25
CA GLY A 61 4.50 -2.92 -0.04
C GLY A 61 4.35 -2.05 1.21
N VAL A 62 4.95 -2.47 2.33
CA VAL A 62 5.09 -1.70 3.57
C VAL A 62 6.42 -0.97 3.50
N ARG A 63 6.40 0.36 3.52
CA ARG A 63 7.62 1.19 3.43
C ARG A 63 8.14 1.60 4.78
N ASP A 64 7.25 1.87 5.74
CA ASP A 64 7.61 2.41 7.05
C ASP A 64 7.21 1.41 8.14
N VAL A 65 8.19 0.73 8.73
CA VAL A 65 7.92 -0.31 9.73
C VAL A 65 9.15 -0.60 10.60
N LEU A 66 8.89 -0.84 11.89
CA LEU A 66 9.90 -1.30 12.85
C LEU A 66 9.64 -2.77 13.15
N ALA A 67 10.62 -3.64 12.87
CA ALA A 67 10.52 -5.07 13.17
C ALA A 67 11.76 -5.63 13.87
N LYS A 68 11.54 -6.39 14.95
CA LYS A 68 12.61 -7.00 15.76
C LYS A 68 12.36 -8.49 15.96
N SER A 69 13.38 -9.31 15.67
CA SER A 69 13.39 -10.71 16.14
C SER A 69 13.66 -10.76 17.65
N LEU A 70 12.80 -11.49 18.36
CA LEU A 70 12.81 -11.76 19.81
C LEU A 70 13.06 -13.26 20.09
N GLY A 71 13.78 -13.94 19.19
CA GLY A 71 14.06 -15.38 19.25
C GLY A 71 15.18 -15.77 18.29
N THR A 72 15.00 -16.83 17.52
CA THR A 72 16.00 -17.26 16.54
C THR A 72 16.28 -16.21 15.45
N THR A 73 17.51 -16.24 14.94
CA THR A 73 17.99 -15.45 13.79
C THR A 73 17.95 -16.23 12.47
N ASN A 74 17.40 -17.46 12.45
CA ASN A 74 17.24 -18.24 11.21
C ASN A 74 16.34 -17.51 10.21
N PRO A 75 16.84 -17.15 8.99
CA PRO A 75 16.08 -16.36 8.02
C PRO A 75 14.79 -17.03 7.54
N ILE A 76 14.75 -18.37 7.43
CA ILE A 76 13.56 -19.10 6.98
C ILE A 76 12.43 -18.98 8.00
N ASN A 77 12.75 -19.18 9.29
CA ASN A 77 11.75 -19.08 10.36
C ASN A 77 11.35 -17.62 10.62
N MET A 78 12.27 -16.66 10.49
CA MET A 78 11.92 -15.22 10.55
C MET A 78 10.97 -14.80 9.41
N ALA A 79 11.20 -15.25 8.17
CA ALA A 79 10.31 -14.95 7.04
C ALA A 79 8.91 -15.52 7.30
N LYS A 80 8.81 -16.78 7.73
CA LYS A 80 7.52 -17.42 8.06
C LYS A 80 6.81 -16.76 9.25
N ALA A 81 7.54 -16.37 10.30
CA ALA A 81 6.98 -15.62 11.43
C ALA A 81 6.49 -14.23 11.03
N THR A 82 7.18 -13.56 10.08
CA THR A 82 6.73 -12.28 9.52
C THR A 82 5.44 -12.46 8.72
N VAL A 83 5.35 -13.49 7.87
CA VAL A 83 4.11 -13.84 7.14
C VAL A 83 2.95 -14.14 8.10
N ASP A 84 3.19 -14.90 9.18
CA ASP A 84 2.19 -15.16 10.23
C ASP A 84 1.71 -13.86 10.91
N GLY A 85 2.62 -12.94 11.23
CA GLY A 85 2.29 -11.63 11.77
C GLY A 85 1.41 -10.80 10.81
N LEU A 86 1.80 -10.71 9.53
CA LEU A 86 1.05 -9.96 8.52
C LEU A 86 -0.35 -10.54 8.26
N LYS A 87 -0.52 -11.86 8.31
CA LYS A 87 -1.83 -12.53 8.19
C LYS A 87 -2.75 -12.31 9.40
N LYS A 88 -2.21 -11.91 10.55
CA LYS A 88 -2.96 -11.63 11.79
C LYS A 88 -3.37 -10.17 11.94
N LEU A 89 -2.76 -9.27 11.15
CA LEU A 89 -3.21 -7.88 11.07
C LEU A 89 -4.68 -7.81 10.64
N ARG A 90 -5.37 -6.79 11.11
CA ARG A 90 -6.79 -6.52 10.83
C ARG A 90 -6.97 -5.03 10.66
N ARG A 91 -7.79 -4.62 9.69
CA ARG A 91 -8.13 -3.23 9.50
C ARG A 91 -9.18 -2.79 10.54
N PRO A 92 -9.22 -1.49 10.93
CA PRO A 92 -10.22 -1.01 11.89
C PRO A 92 -11.67 -1.23 11.42
N GLU A 93 -11.93 -1.17 10.12
CA GLU A 93 -13.27 -1.38 9.53
C GLU A 93 -13.75 -2.83 9.72
N ASP A 94 -12.85 -3.81 9.58
CA ASP A 94 -13.18 -5.23 9.82
C ASP A 94 -13.48 -5.49 11.29
N VAL A 95 -12.73 -4.86 12.19
CA VAL A 95 -12.92 -4.96 13.65
C VAL A 95 -14.21 -4.26 14.10
N ALA A 96 -14.55 -3.11 13.49
CA ALA A 96 -15.81 -2.40 13.70
C ALA A 96 -17.02 -3.25 13.31
N LYS A 97 -17.02 -3.83 12.10
CA LYS A 97 -18.05 -4.75 11.61
C LYS A 97 -18.20 -5.98 12.52
N MET A 98 -17.10 -6.63 12.92
CA MET A 98 -17.14 -7.80 13.80
C MET A 98 -17.64 -7.50 15.22
N ARG A 99 -17.56 -6.24 15.68
CA ARG A 99 -17.97 -5.82 17.03
C ARG A 99 -19.31 -5.09 17.06
N GLY A 100 -19.93 -4.82 15.91
CA GLY A 100 -21.16 -4.02 15.82
C GLY A 100 -20.98 -2.58 16.30
N LYS A 101 -19.79 -2.00 16.12
CA LYS A 101 -19.44 -0.64 16.59
C LYS A 101 -19.07 0.27 15.43
N THR A 102 -19.13 1.58 15.65
CA THR A 102 -18.59 2.57 14.71
C THR A 102 -17.06 2.58 14.72
N ILE A 103 -16.44 3.04 13.62
CA ILE A 103 -14.96 3.10 13.50
C ILE A 103 -14.36 3.97 14.61
N THR A 104 -15.03 5.09 14.94
CA THR A 104 -14.65 6.05 15.98
C THR A 104 -14.57 5.43 17.39
N GLU A 105 -15.35 4.38 17.67
CA GLU A 105 -15.32 3.67 18.96
C GLU A 105 -14.28 2.55 19.03
N VAL A 106 -13.67 2.18 17.89
CA VAL A 106 -12.67 1.10 17.79
C VAL A 106 -11.25 1.66 17.79
N LEU A 107 -11.04 2.88 17.27
CA LEU A 107 -9.74 3.53 17.28
C LEU A 107 -9.41 4.12 18.66
N PRO A 108 -8.21 3.88 19.21
CA PRO A 108 -7.82 4.36 20.55
C PRO A 108 -7.51 5.87 20.57
N TRP A 109 -7.31 6.49 19.41
CA TRP A 109 -7.16 7.93 19.26
C TRP A 109 -8.44 8.52 18.69
N ARG A 110 -8.97 9.55 19.36
CA ARG A 110 -10.08 10.35 18.84
C ARG A 110 -9.58 11.09 17.60
N ALA A 111 -9.94 10.61 16.41
CA ALA A 111 -9.81 11.42 15.21
C ALA A 111 -10.52 12.77 15.46
N PRO A 112 -9.90 13.92 15.09
CA PRO A 112 -10.66 15.15 15.02
C PRO A 112 -11.84 14.91 14.09
N THR A 113 -13.04 15.31 14.52
CA THR A 113 -14.31 14.93 13.89
C THR A 113 -14.32 15.27 12.40
N GLU A 114 -14.10 14.27 11.55
CA GLU A 114 -14.68 14.27 10.22
C GLU A 114 -16.15 13.85 10.38
N ALA A 115 -17.05 14.58 9.72
CA ALA A 115 -18.48 14.57 10.03
C ALA A 115 -19.11 13.17 9.86
N PRO A 116 -20.20 12.86 10.58
CA PRO A 116 -20.89 11.58 10.39
C PRO A 116 -21.44 11.49 8.95
N VAL A 117 -20.80 10.67 8.13
CA VAL A 117 -21.35 10.29 6.82
C VAL A 117 -22.50 9.34 7.10
N GLU A 118 -23.73 9.82 6.90
CA GLU A 118 -24.93 9.05 7.19
C GLU A 118 -25.03 7.80 6.27
N PRO A 119 -25.50 6.65 6.79
CA PRO A 119 -25.55 5.41 6.01
C PRO A 119 -26.78 5.42 5.08
N GLY A 120 -26.63 5.97 3.86
CA GLY A 120 -27.81 6.20 3.00
C GLY A 120 -27.63 6.26 1.48
N LEU A 121 -26.43 6.05 0.90
CA LEU A 121 -26.29 5.89 -0.56
C LEU A 121 -25.61 4.57 -0.94
N GLU A 122 -26.28 3.85 -1.84
CA GLU A 122 -25.72 2.73 -2.58
C GLU A 122 -24.65 3.23 -3.57
N PRO A 123 -23.64 2.43 -3.93
CA PRO A 123 -22.56 2.86 -4.83
C PRO A 123 -23.02 2.88 -6.30
N GLU A 124 -23.80 3.88 -6.68
CA GLU A 124 -24.22 4.10 -8.06
C GLU A 124 -23.13 4.83 -8.87
N ALA A 125 -22.62 4.14 -9.88
CA ALA A 125 -21.92 4.63 -11.07
C ALA A 125 -20.99 5.87 -10.96
N VAL A 126 -19.69 5.63 -10.81
CA VAL A 126 -18.67 6.56 -11.36
C VAL A 126 -18.53 6.29 -12.86
N ALA A 127 -19.28 7.06 -13.65
CA ALA A 127 -19.02 7.26 -15.08
C ALA A 127 -17.93 8.36 -15.25
N PRO A 128 -17.19 8.40 -16.38
CA PRO A 128 -15.95 9.15 -16.49
C PRO A 128 -16.11 10.69 -16.57
N GLU A 129 -15.00 11.37 -16.27
CA GLU A 129 -14.84 12.82 -16.14
C GLU A 129 -15.25 13.62 -17.40
N PRO A 130 -15.99 14.75 -17.27
CA PRO A 130 -16.27 15.65 -18.38
C PRO A 130 -15.24 16.79 -18.52
N ASP A 131 -15.00 17.18 -19.77
CA ASP A 131 -14.21 18.32 -20.23
C ASP A 131 -14.35 19.62 -19.43
N VAL A 132 -13.23 20.34 -19.29
CA VAL A 132 -13.22 21.78 -19.02
C VAL A 132 -12.71 22.52 -20.27
N ALA A 133 -13.65 23.09 -21.02
CA ALA A 133 -13.42 24.15 -21.99
C ALA A 133 -14.33 25.35 -21.66
N PRO A 134 -13.80 26.58 -21.76
CA PRO A 134 -14.46 27.57 -22.61
C PRO A 134 -13.41 28.34 -23.44
N ALA A 135 -13.48 28.45 -24.78
CA ALA A 135 -14.49 29.07 -25.67
C ALA A 135 -13.92 30.39 -26.29
N PRO A 136 -14.32 30.78 -27.53
CA PRO A 136 -13.50 31.53 -28.51
C PRO A 136 -13.88 33.03 -28.62
N ASP A 137 -13.50 33.89 -29.58
CA ASP A 137 -13.00 33.82 -30.99
C ASP A 137 -11.88 34.90 -31.23
N ASP A 138 -11.30 35.24 -32.41
CA ASP A 138 -11.68 35.06 -33.83
C ASP A 138 -10.46 35.18 -34.82
N ALA A 139 -10.69 34.81 -36.10
CA ALA A 139 -10.16 35.20 -37.44
C ALA A 139 -8.78 35.89 -37.68
N PRO A 140 -8.25 35.88 -38.94
CA PRO A 140 -8.14 34.76 -39.89
C PRO A 140 -6.74 34.69 -40.60
N ALA A 141 -6.52 33.70 -41.49
CA ALA A 141 -5.30 33.54 -42.31
C ALA A 141 -5.23 34.54 -43.51
N PRO A 142 -4.07 34.72 -44.21
CA PRO A 142 -3.70 33.80 -45.30
C PRO A 142 -2.19 33.65 -45.69
N GLU A 143 -1.93 32.72 -46.62
CA GLU A 143 -0.90 32.67 -47.70
C GLU A 143 0.63 32.52 -47.47
N THR A 144 1.13 31.37 -47.97
CA THR A 144 2.25 31.16 -48.93
C THR A 144 3.53 32.02 -48.90
N VAL A 145 4.69 31.38 -48.65
CA VAL A 145 5.92 31.56 -49.47
C VAL A 145 6.75 30.26 -49.50
N GLU A 146 7.33 29.94 -50.66
CA GLU A 146 8.36 28.92 -50.87
C GLU A 146 9.73 29.33 -50.29
N ALA A 147 10.59 28.35 -49.95
CA ALA A 147 12.01 28.33 -50.37
C ALA A 147 12.80 27.17 -49.70
N THR A 148 13.30 26.23 -50.51
CA THR A 148 14.59 25.57 -50.23
C THR A 148 15.69 26.47 -50.83
N PRO A 149 16.94 26.44 -50.32
CA PRO A 149 17.93 25.63 -51.03
C PRO A 149 18.98 24.92 -50.15
N LYS A 150 19.81 24.14 -50.85
CA LYS A 150 20.76 23.11 -50.41
C LYS A 150 22.22 23.61 -50.47
N VAL A 151 23.02 23.34 -49.43
CA VAL A 151 24.51 23.22 -49.44
C VAL A 151 24.85 22.37 -48.18
N GLU A 152 25.56 21.24 -48.14
CA GLU A 152 26.72 20.66 -48.86
C GLU A 152 28.10 21.11 -48.29
N GLU A 153 28.90 20.11 -47.89
CA GLU A 153 30.30 20.09 -47.39
C GLU A 153 30.94 21.30 -46.67
N THR A 154 31.39 21.07 -45.42
CA THR A 154 32.82 20.88 -45.08
C THR A 154 32.94 20.04 -43.80
#